data_AF-A0AAW7SYJ3-F1
#
_entry.id   AF-A0AAW7SYJ3-F1
#
_cell.length_a   1.000
_cell.length_b   1.000
_cell.length_c   1.000
_cell.angle_alpha   90.00
_cell.angle_beta   90.00
_cell.angle_gamma   90.00
#
_symmetry.space_group_name_H-M   'P 1'
#
loop_
_entity.id
_entity.type
_entity.pdbx_description
1 polymer ?
#
loop_
_entity_poly.entity_id
_entity_poly.type
_entity_poly.pdbx_seq_one_letter_code
_entity_poly.pdbx_strand_id
1 'polypeptide(L)'
;MKQADYITGKVGEFVTWMSERLDDDTFKHAYTSRRTGARWSCESLFDAYERYLWAYGDLSGYGIPSGNSFASSLHALETLQNELTAGLAVGDNERVHRAAIGVVIWGGVTNGNRKWLNDNRNKLCHIIGRTRDVLNAGDTENPLFAEKDLRFTSGMSKVYSLVCDDFVIYDSRVAAALGRAIVQFCVERGLTEVPGGLNFAWAPAKSTPGAENPPQRNAGQDRLTFPRLTSGRIYAEWNMLASWLLTAIVDHECTRKSAFGTRIESRTQRLRALEAALFMIGYDLGGGSNMSSNPHPTTRPGRPRRQADDGQAAAEAGEWVDCETRAQGNPFEYRLGLDAIHTRRPGGKSVIRFPHSEIDETLRRLASHFGTEPFPLANSADGVRQRTVSFGLGTAYFEATGQNPPNTSRLAAVLEDIGVFEPVVLNGKRWKLRNSPPFQYKGDDSDC
;
A
#
# COMPACT_ATOMS: atom_id res chain seq x y z
N MET A 1 1.56 -1.91 -28.86
CA MET A 1 1.80 -3.37 -28.95
C MET A 1 0.52 -4.07 -28.59
N LYS A 2 0.11 -5.11 -29.33
CA LYS A 2 -1.08 -5.89 -29.01
C LYS A 2 -0.71 -7.15 -28.23
N GLN A 3 -1.62 -7.61 -27.37
CA GLN A 3 -1.42 -8.79 -26.53
C GLN A 3 -0.99 -10.04 -27.31
N ALA A 4 -1.61 -10.29 -28.47
CA ALA A 4 -1.31 -11.48 -29.29
C ALA A 4 0.13 -11.49 -29.81
N ASP A 5 0.71 -10.32 -30.08
CA ASP A 5 2.06 -10.20 -30.61
C ASP A 5 3.13 -10.30 -29.50
N TYR A 6 2.74 -9.97 -28.26
CA TYR A 6 3.66 -9.83 -27.13
C TYR A 6 4.29 -11.16 -26.67
N ILE A 7 3.52 -12.25 -26.62
CA ILE A 7 3.95 -13.54 -26.04
C ILE A 7 4.84 -14.36 -27.01
N THR A 8 5.41 -13.72 -28.04
CA THR A 8 6.25 -14.37 -29.05
C THR A 8 7.75 -14.21 -28.75
N GLY A 9 8.60 -14.94 -29.48
CA GLY A 9 10.06 -14.82 -29.39
C GLY A 9 10.61 -15.01 -27.97
N LYS A 10 11.47 -14.09 -27.53
CA LYS A 10 12.11 -14.16 -26.20
C LYS A 10 11.12 -14.08 -25.02
N VAL A 11 9.96 -13.45 -25.21
CA VAL A 11 8.92 -13.43 -24.18
C VAL A 11 8.31 -14.82 -24.03
N GLY A 12 7.99 -15.50 -25.13
CA GLY A 12 7.49 -16.88 -25.11
C GLY A 12 8.50 -17.89 -24.55
N GLU A 13 9.79 -17.73 -24.88
CA GLU A 13 10.87 -18.51 -24.27
C GLU A 13 10.94 -18.31 -22.76
N PHE A 14 10.78 -17.08 -22.27
CA PHE A 14 10.74 -16.78 -20.84
C PHE A 14 9.50 -17.34 -20.16
N VAL A 15 8.31 -17.27 -20.78
CA VAL A 15 7.08 -17.89 -20.28
C VAL A 15 7.30 -19.39 -20.05
N THR A 16 7.86 -20.08 -21.04
CA THR A 16 8.19 -21.51 -20.93
C THR A 16 9.16 -21.76 -19.78
N TRP A 17 10.27 -21.01 -19.76
CA TRP A 17 11.33 -21.14 -18.75
C TRP A 17 10.81 -20.95 -17.32
N MET A 18 10.00 -19.91 -17.07
CA MET A 18 9.46 -19.63 -15.74
C MET A 18 8.40 -20.66 -15.33
N SER A 19 7.56 -21.12 -16.28
CA SER A 19 6.50 -22.10 -16.02
C SER A 19 7.04 -23.47 -15.61
N GLU A 20 8.24 -23.83 -16.06
CA GLU A 20 8.93 -25.08 -15.67
C GLU A 20 9.53 -25.02 -14.25
N ARG A 21 9.71 -23.82 -13.68
CA ARG A 21 10.51 -23.58 -12.46
C ARG A 21 9.70 -23.09 -11.27
N LEU A 22 8.36 -23.19 -11.33
CA LEU A 22 7.49 -22.64 -10.29
C LEU A 22 7.66 -23.34 -8.92
N ASP A 23 8.06 -24.61 -8.94
CA ASP A 23 8.17 -25.45 -7.74
C ASP A 23 9.62 -25.72 -7.30
N ASP A 24 10.62 -25.35 -8.12
CA ASP A 24 12.03 -25.60 -7.80
C ASP A 24 12.70 -24.44 -7.05
N ASP A 25 14.00 -24.59 -6.79
CA ASP A 25 14.79 -23.66 -5.99
C ASP A 25 15.27 -22.42 -6.76
N THR A 26 14.91 -22.26 -8.04
CA THR A 26 15.16 -21.04 -8.84
C THR A 26 14.69 -19.79 -8.09
N PHE A 27 13.55 -19.90 -7.39
CA PHE A 27 12.94 -18.79 -6.66
C PHE A 27 13.19 -18.82 -5.16
N LYS A 28 14.04 -19.74 -4.67
CA LYS A 28 14.45 -19.80 -3.27
C LYS A 28 15.02 -18.46 -2.84
N HIS A 29 14.49 -17.92 -1.73
CA HIS A 29 14.85 -16.57 -1.30
C HIS A 29 14.69 -16.40 0.20
N ALA A 30 15.42 -15.45 0.77
CA ALA A 30 15.24 -15.05 2.16
C ALA A 30 15.60 -13.59 2.37
N TYR A 31 14.95 -12.94 3.32
CA TYR A 31 15.32 -11.61 3.77
C TYR A 31 14.87 -11.39 5.21
N THR A 32 15.45 -10.38 5.86
CA THR A 32 14.92 -9.87 7.12
C THR A 32 13.95 -8.73 6.81
N SER A 33 12.70 -8.88 7.23
CA SER A 33 11.71 -7.82 7.14
C SER A 33 12.21 -6.62 7.94
N ARG A 34 12.47 -5.50 7.27
CA ARG A 34 12.89 -4.26 7.95
C ARG A 34 11.75 -3.64 8.75
N ARG A 35 10.51 -4.12 8.55
CA ARG A 35 9.30 -3.66 9.26
C ARG A 35 9.16 -4.32 10.62
N THR A 36 9.39 -5.63 10.68
CA THR A 36 9.13 -6.45 11.88
C THR A 36 10.42 -7.00 12.51
N GLY A 37 11.55 -6.93 11.82
CA GLY A 37 12.79 -7.62 12.19
C GLY A 37 12.75 -9.14 11.99
N ALA A 38 11.61 -9.69 11.59
CA ALA A 38 11.44 -11.13 11.40
C ALA A 38 12.12 -11.60 10.11
N ARG A 39 12.70 -12.80 10.15
CA ARG A 39 13.22 -13.48 8.96
C ARG A 39 12.06 -14.07 8.17
N TRP A 40 12.00 -13.76 6.88
CA TRP A 40 11.12 -14.40 5.91
C TRP A 40 11.98 -15.20 4.94
N SER A 41 11.50 -16.36 4.51
CA SER A 41 12.17 -17.18 3.50
C SER A 41 11.18 -18.07 2.78
N CYS A 42 11.51 -18.47 1.56
CA CYS A 42 10.79 -19.45 0.76
C CYS A 42 11.76 -20.39 0.04
N GLU A 43 11.33 -21.61 -0.24
CA GLU A 43 12.10 -22.63 -0.98
C GLU A 43 11.77 -22.68 -2.47
N SER A 44 10.61 -22.14 -2.87
CA SER A 44 10.15 -22.05 -4.27
C SER A 44 9.20 -20.86 -4.46
N LEU A 45 8.72 -20.64 -5.68
CA LEU A 45 7.73 -19.60 -5.95
C LEU A 45 6.37 -19.96 -5.31
N PHE A 46 6.00 -21.24 -5.29
CA PHE A 46 4.79 -21.68 -4.61
C PHE A 46 4.87 -21.48 -3.08
N ASP A 47 6.00 -21.82 -2.45
CA ASP A 47 6.21 -21.59 -1.00
C ASP A 47 6.20 -20.08 -0.67
N ALA A 48 6.68 -19.22 -1.59
CA ALA A 48 6.57 -17.77 -1.42
C ALA A 48 5.12 -17.28 -1.34
N TYR A 49 4.23 -17.90 -2.13
CA TYR A 49 2.78 -17.67 -2.05
C TYR A 49 2.20 -18.17 -0.72
N GLU A 50 2.53 -19.41 -0.29
CA GLU A 50 2.01 -19.98 0.96
C GLU A 50 2.42 -19.13 2.18
N ARG A 51 3.57 -18.46 2.09
CA ARG A 51 4.11 -17.56 3.12
C ARG A 51 3.78 -16.10 2.90
N TYR A 52 2.74 -15.80 2.11
CA TYR A 52 2.31 -14.44 1.86
C TYR A 52 1.96 -13.71 3.17
N LEU A 53 2.48 -12.49 3.29
CA LEU A 53 2.27 -11.63 4.45
C LEU A 53 2.12 -10.17 4.03
N TRP A 54 0.90 -9.64 4.14
CA TRP A 54 0.58 -8.23 3.89
C TRP A 54 -0.53 -7.75 4.83
N ALA A 55 -0.13 -7.04 5.88
CA ALA A 55 -1.08 -6.40 6.78
C ALA A 55 -1.76 -5.21 6.09
N TYR A 56 -3.08 -5.20 6.02
CA TYR A 56 -3.87 -4.09 5.46
C TYR A 56 -4.65 -3.33 6.53
N GLY A 57 -4.99 -2.07 6.22
CA GLY A 57 -5.68 -1.15 7.12
C GLY A 57 -7.16 -1.47 7.36
N ASP A 58 -7.84 -0.59 8.08
CA ASP A 58 -9.25 -0.77 8.47
C ASP A 58 -10.20 -0.79 7.27
N LEU A 59 -10.90 -1.93 7.11
CA LEU A 59 -11.98 -2.16 6.14
C LEU A 59 -13.28 -2.57 6.83
N SER A 60 -13.45 -2.23 8.11
CA SER A 60 -14.64 -2.54 8.92
C SER A 60 -15.94 -1.99 8.32
N GLY A 61 -15.87 -0.92 7.52
CA GLY A 61 -16.99 -0.41 6.73
C GLY A 61 -17.57 -1.41 5.71
N TYR A 62 -16.83 -2.49 5.42
CA TYR A 62 -17.26 -3.63 4.60
C TYR A 62 -17.47 -4.91 5.41
N GLY A 63 -17.42 -4.83 6.75
CA GLY A 63 -17.44 -6.00 7.62
C GLY A 63 -16.17 -6.85 7.54
N ILE A 64 -15.09 -6.32 6.96
CA ILE A 64 -13.82 -7.05 6.79
C ILE A 64 -12.91 -6.76 7.98
N PRO A 65 -12.54 -7.76 8.79
CA PRO A 65 -11.56 -7.58 9.85
C PRO A 65 -10.16 -7.35 9.27
N SER A 66 -9.29 -6.72 10.07
CA SER A 66 -7.87 -6.62 9.76
C SER A 66 -7.27 -8.01 9.56
N GLY A 67 -6.42 -8.16 8.55
CA GLY A 67 -5.78 -9.43 8.23
C GLY A 67 -4.41 -9.21 7.59
N ASN A 68 -3.66 -10.30 7.46
CA ASN A 68 -2.32 -10.26 6.88
C ASN A 68 -1.98 -11.44 5.96
N SER A 69 -2.88 -12.40 5.78
CA SER A 69 -2.64 -13.60 4.99
C SER A 69 -3.13 -13.44 3.55
N PHE A 70 -2.78 -14.41 2.70
CA PHE A 70 -3.31 -14.45 1.34
C PHE A 70 -4.83 -14.59 1.36
N ALA A 71 -5.37 -15.50 2.17
CA ALA A 71 -6.80 -15.73 2.28
C ALA A 71 -7.57 -14.48 2.74
N SER A 72 -7.06 -13.77 3.75
CA SER A 72 -7.71 -12.54 4.23
C SER A 72 -7.61 -11.41 3.19
N SER A 73 -6.48 -11.32 2.49
CA SER A 73 -6.30 -10.34 1.40
C SER A 73 -7.20 -10.65 0.20
N LEU A 74 -7.32 -11.92 -0.20
CA LEU A 74 -8.20 -12.35 -1.27
C LEU A 74 -9.66 -12.01 -0.94
N HIS A 75 -10.12 -12.34 0.26
CA HIS A 75 -11.48 -11.99 0.70
C HIS A 75 -11.73 -10.48 0.68
N ALA A 76 -10.76 -9.67 1.12
CA ALA A 76 -10.86 -8.22 1.07
C ALA A 76 -10.95 -7.70 -0.37
N LEU A 77 -10.10 -8.20 -1.27
CA LEU A 77 -10.08 -7.79 -2.67
C LEU A 77 -11.32 -8.25 -3.43
N GLU A 78 -11.82 -9.46 -3.22
CA GLU A 78 -13.05 -9.96 -3.83
C GLU A 78 -14.26 -9.12 -3.40
N THR A 79 -14.34 -8.75 -2.12
CA THR A 79 -15.40 -7.87 -1.61
C THR A 79 -15.33 -6.48 -2.27
N LEU A 80 -14.14 -5.87 -2.32
CA LEU A 80 -13.94 -4.56 -2.94
C LEU A 80 -14.18 -4.60 -4.46
N GLN A 81 -13.81 -5.69 -5.12
CA GLN A 81 -14.10 -5.95 -6.53
C GLN A 81 -15.62 -6.01 -6.78
N ASN A 82 -16.36 -6.75 -5.95
CA ASN A 82 -17.81 -6.83 -6.07
C ASN A 82 -18.47 -5.44 -5.91
N GLU A 83 -17.99 -4.63 -4.98
CA GLU A 83 -18.48 -3.27 -4.79
C GLU A 83 -18.13 -2.33 -5.97
N LEU A 84 -16.90 -2.40 -6.48
CA LEU A 84 -16.48 -1.64 -7.67
C LEU A 84 -17.29 -2.02 -8.91
N THR A 85 -17.40 -3.31 -9.20
CA THR A 85 -18.11 -3.82 -10.38
C THR A 85 -19.59 -3.52 -10.32
N ALA A 86 -20.23 -3.72 -9.17
CA ALA A 86 -21.64 -3.39 -8.98
C ALA A 86 -21.90 -1.87 -9.08
N GLY A 87 -21.02 -1.03 -8.53
CA GLY A 87 -21.12 0.43 -8.68
C GLY A 87 -20.97 0.89 -10.13
N LEU A 88 -19.99 0.33 -10.85
CA LEU A 88 -19.78 0.62 -12.27
C LEU A 88 -20.98 0.21 -13.14
N ALA A 89 -21.61 -0.93 -12.84
CA ALA A 89 -22.73 -1.47 -13.61
C ALA A 89 -23.97 -0.54 -13.60
N VAL A 90 -24.21 0.18 -12.51
CA VAL A 90 -25.36 1.09 -12.37
C VAL A 90 -24.99 2.59 -12.41
N GLY A 91 -23.71 2.91 -12.64
CA GLY A 91 -23.23 4.29 -12.64
C GLY A 91 -23.21 4.98 -11.27
N ASP A 92 -23.11 4.20 -10.18
CA ASP A 92 -23.05 4.71 -8.81
C ASP A 92 -21.63 5.15 -8.44
N ASN A 93 -21.36 6.44 -8.69
CA ASN A 93 -20.10 7.09 -8.35
C ASN A 93 -19.75 7.01 -6.85
N GLU A 94 -20.74 6.94 -5.97
CA GLU A 94 -20.51 6.89 -4.52
C GLU A 94 -20.07 5.52 -4.05
N ARG A 95 -20.69 4.48 -4.60
CA ARG A 95 -20.26 3.11 -4.37
C ARG A 95 -18.85 2.87 -4.93
N VAL A 96 -18.58 3.31 -6.16
CA VAL A 96 -17.24 3.24 -6.76
C VAL A 96 -16.21 4.02 -5.96
N HIS A 97 -16.55 5.23 -5.49
CA HIS A 97 -15.68 6.04 -4.64
C HIS A 97 -15.30 5.30 -3.36
N ARG A 98 -16.29 4.82 -2.59
CA ARG A 98 -16.04 4.10 -1.34
C ARG A 98 -15.18 2.86 -1.57
N ALA A 99 -15.46 2.09 -2.62
CA ALA A 99 -14.73 0.87 -2.91
C ALA A 99 -13.28 1.17 -3.35
N ALA A 100 -13.08 2.17 -4.21
CA ALA A 100 -11.75 2.63 -4.60
C ALA A 100 -10.94 3.15 -3.40
N ILE A 101 -11.59 3.84 -2.46
CA ILE A 101 -10.98 4.23 -1.18
C ILE A 101 -10.55 2.99 -0.39
N GLY A 102 -11.41 1.98 -0.29
CA GLY A 102 -11.08 0.70 0.35
C GLY A 102 -9.85 0.04 -0.28
N VAL A 103 -9.74 0.05 -1.61
CA VAL A 103 -8.58 -0.51 -2.33
C VAL A 103 -7.28 0.24 -2.00
N VAL A 104 -7.29 1.57 -1.94
CA VAL A 104 -6.08 2.33 -1.62
C VAL A 104 -5.69 2.23 -0.14
N ILE A 105 -6.67 2.01 0.76
CA ILE A 105 -6.41 1.66 2.17
C ILE A 105 -5.77 0.28 2.26
N TRP A 106 -6.36 -0.72 1.60
CA TRP A 106 -5.83 -2.08 1.57
C TRP A 106 -4.40 -2.11 1.04
N GLY A 107 -4.14 -1.36 -0.03
CA GLY A 107 -2.85 -1.30 -0.69
C GLY A 107 -1.80 -0.42 -0.01
N GLY A 108 -2.11 0.25 1.11
CA GLY A 108 -1.18 1.13 1.82
C GLY A 108 -0.74 2.36 1.00
N VAL A 109 -1.59 2.84 0.09
CA VAL A 109 -1.27 3.87 -0.91
C VAL A 109 -2.27 5.03 -0.89
N THR A 110 -2.70 5.44 0.30
CA THR A 110 -3.67 6.54 0.49
C THR A 110 -3.11 7.90 0.06
N ASN A 111 -1.81 8.16 0.31
CA ASN A 111 -1.17 9.45 0.05
C ASN A 111 -1.37 9.90 -1.42
N GLY A 112 -1.93 11.11 -1.60
CA GLY A 112 -2.30 11.69 -2.89
C GLY A 112 -3.47 11.01 -3.62
N ASN A 113 -3.63 9.69 -3.52
CA ASN A 113 -4.70 8.94 -4.18
C ASN A 113 -6.06 9.18 -3.52
N ARG A 114 -6.15 9.22 -2.19
CA ARG A 114 -7.41 9.55 -1.49
C ARG A 114 -7.92 10.93 -1.90
N LYS A 115 -7.05 11.94 -1.88
CA LYS A 115 -7.42 13.29 -2.31
C LYS A 115 -7.93 13.29 -3.75
N TRP A 116 -7.20 12.65 -4.65
CA TRP A 116 -7.61 12.56 -6.06
C TRP A 116 -8.96 11.85 -6.24
N LEU A 117 -9.20 10.76 -5.51
CA LEU A 117 -10.49 10.05 -5.51
C LEU A 117 -11.63 10.95 -5.00
N ASN A 118 -11.39 11.71 -3.93
CA ASN A 118 -12.36 12.68 -3.41
C ASN A 118 -12.66 13.81 -4.41
N ASP A 119 -11.62 14.39 -5.02
CA ASP A 119 -11.76 15.48 -6.00
C ASP A 119 -12.53 15.03 -7.26
N ASN A 120 -12.45 13.73 -7.61
CA ASN A 120 -13.07 13.16 -8.81
C ASN A 120 -14.33 12.34 -8.52
N ARG A 121 -14.84 12.35 -7.28
CA ARG A 121 -15.94 11.52 -6.78
C ARG A 121 -17.09 11.38 -7.78
N ASN A 122 -17.60 12.50 -8.31
CA ASN A 122 -18.76 12.54 -9.21
C ASN A 122 -18.49 12.03 -10.65
N LYS A 123 -17.26 11.64 -10.97
CA LYS A 123 -16.84 11.20 -12.33
C LYS A 123 -16.15 9.84 -12.32
N LEU A 124 -16.02 9.19 -11.15
CA LEU A 124 -15.24 7.97 -11.02
C LEU A 124 -15.75 6.81 -11.88
N CYS A 125 -17.07 6.64 -12.02
CA CYS A 125 -17.61 5.61 -12.90
C CYS A 125 -17.13 5.79 -14.34
N HIS A 126 -17.17 7.04 -14.83
CA HIS A 126 -16.69 7.36 -16.18
C HIS A 126 -15.18 7.14 -16.31
N ILE A 127 -14.37 7.67 -15.39
CA ILE A 127 -12.91 7.58 -15.47
C ILE A 127 -12.44 6.12 -15.37
N ILE A 128 -12.94 5.38 -14.38
CA ILE A 128 -12.52 3.99 -14.14
C ILE A 128 -13.07 3.08 -15.23
N GLY A 129 -14.34 3.23 -15.63
CA GLY A 129 -14.95 2.44 -16.70
C GLY A 129 -14.24 2.63 -18.04
N ARG A 130 -14.00 3.89 -18.44
CA ARG A 130 -13.27 4.21 -19.68
C ARG A 130 -11.85 3.63 -19.69
N THR A 131 -11.13 3.73 -18.56
CA THR A 131 -9.77 3.18 -18.46
C THR A 131 -9.78 1.66 -18.49
N ARG A 132 -10.72 1.01 -17.78
CA ARG A 132 -10.92 -0.45 -17.81
C ARG A 132 -11.14 -0.94 -19.25
N ASP A 133 -12.06 -0.31 -19.97
CA ASP A 133 -12.41 -0.75 -21.32
C ASP A 133 -11.19 -0.68 -22.26
N VAL A 134 -10.36 0.37 -22.11
CA VAL A 134 -9.10 0.51 -22.86
C VAL A 134 -8.06 -0.55 -22.45
N LEU A 135 -7.90 -0.83 -21.16
CA LEU A 135 -6.98 -1.87 -20.69
C LEU A 135 -7.38 -3.26 -21.21
N ASN A 136 -8.68 -3.59 -21.13
CA ASN A 136 -9.24 -4.86 -21.60
C ASN A 136 -9.18 -5.00 -23.13
N ALA A 137 -9.16 -3.90 -23.88
CA ALA A 137 -8.99 -3.93 -25.34
C ALA A 137 -7.60 -4.45 -25.78
N GLY A 138 -6.61 -4.49 -24.88
CA GLY A 138 -5.38 -5.23 -25.12
C GLY A 138 -4.37 -4.55 -26.06
N ASP A 139 -4.38 -3.21 -26.15
CA ASP A 139 -3.48 -2.43 -27.01
C ASP A 139 -2.76 -1.31 -26.24
N THR A 140 -1.43 -1.43 -26.10
CA THR A 140 -0.60 -0.43 -25.39
C THR A 140 -0.46 0.90 -26.13
N GLU A 141 -0.85 0.99 -27.41
CA GLU A 141 -0.83 2.25 -28.18
C GLU A 141 -2.16 2.99 -28.17
N ASN A 142 -3.10 2.61 -27.31
CA ASN A 142 -4.38 3.30 -27.24
C ASN A 142 -4.20 4.81 -26.96
N PRO A 143 -4.86 5.72 -27.71
CA PRO A 143 -4.73 7.16 -27.55
C PRO A 143 -5.03 7.68 -26.14
N LEU A 144 -5.88 6.99 -25.37
CA LEU A 144 -6.17 7.33 -23.98
C LEU A 144 -4.89 7.38 -23.13
N PHE A 145 -3.88 6.56 -23.45
CA PHE A 145 -2.63 6.57 -22.69
C PHE A 145 -1.77 7.82 -22.93
N ALA A 146 -2.03 8.56 -24.00
CA ALA A 146 -1.36 9.83 -24.28
C ALA A 146 -2.07 11.04 -23.62
N GLU A 147 -3.24 10.83 -23.00
CA GLU A 147 -3.99 11.91 -22.35
C GLU A 147 -3.28 12.41 -21.09
N LYS A 148 -3.21 13.74 -20.93
CA LYS A 148 -2.47 14.38 -19.83
C LYS A 148 -3.10 14.10 -18.46
N ASP A 149 -4.39 13.81 -18.42
CA ASP A 149 -5.18 13.54 -17.24
C ASP A 149 -5.29 12.04 -16.92
N LEU A 150 -4.60 11.16 -17.67
CA LEU A 150 -4.49 9.75 -17.33
C LEU A 150 -3.93 9.57 -15.90
N ARG A 151 -4.79 9.13 -14.98
CA ARG A 151 -4.38 8.77 -13.64
C ARG A 151 -4.00 7.30 -13.57
N PHE A 152 -2.72 7.01 -13.81
CA PHE A 152 -2.14 5.69 -13.60
C PHE A 152 -1.00 5.76 -12.56
N THR A 153 -1.33 5.47 -11.30
CA THR A 153 -0.37 5.43 -10.18
C THR A 153 -0.43 4.06 -9.53
N SER A 154 0.48 3.77 -8.59
CA SER A 154 0.44 2.52 -7.80
C SER A 154 -0.88 2.30 -7.04
N GLY A 155 -1.60 3.38 -6.70
CA GLY A 155 -2.93 3.30 -6.10
C GLY A 155 -4.00 2.96 -7.13
N MET A 156 -4.02 3.67 -8.25
CA MET A 156 -5.01 3.42 -9.29
C MET A 156 -4.80 2.08 -10.00
N SER A 157 -3.56 1.60 -10.15
CA SER A 157 -3.29 0.28 -10.72
C SER A 157 -3.93 -0.84 -9.90
N LYS A 158 -4.00 -0.70 -8.58
CA LYS A 158 -4.73 -1.63 -7.69
C LYS A 158 -6.23 -1.58 -7.95
N VAL A 159 -6.80 -0.38 -8.13
CA VAL A 159 -8.23 -0.24 -8.50
C VAL A 159 -8.50 -0.91 -9.85
N TYR A 160 -7.66 -0.64 -10.87
CA TYR A 160 -7.80 -1.24 -12.19
C TYR A 160 -7.66 -2.77 -12.14
N SER A 161 -6.78 -3.32 -11.30
CA SER A 161 -6.62 -4.77 -11.12
C SER A 161 -7.89 -5.50 -10.68
N LEU A 162 -8.84 -4.79 -10.05
CA LEU A 162 -10.10 -5.37 -9.60
C LEU A 162 -11.23 -5.23 -10.60
N VAL A 163 -11.10 -4.36 -11.60
CA VAL A 163 -12.19 -4.11 -12.58
C VAL A 163 -11.84 -4.57 -13.99
N CYS A 164 -10.56 -4.80 -14.27
CA CYS A 164 -10.07 -5.28 -15.57
C CYS A 164 -9.89 -6.80 -15.56
N ASP A 165 -9.95 -7.41 -16.74
CA ASP A 165 -9.83 -8.86 -16.90
C ASP A 165 -8.36 -9.27 -16.82
N ASP A 166 -8.08 -10.31 -16.01
CA ASP A 166 -6.73 -10.89 -15.82
C ASP A 166 -5.62 -9.84 -15.52
N PHE A 167 -5.99 -8.72 -14.90
CA PHE A 167 -5.09 -7.60 -14.70
C PHE A 167 -4.41 -7.64 -13.33
N VAL A 168 -3.09 -7.77 -13.32
CA VAL A 168 -2.32 -7.96 -12.08
C VAL A 168 -2.05 -6.63 -11.37
N ILE A 169 -1.87 -6.68 -10.05
CA ILE A 169 -1.31 -5.58 -9.26
C ILE A 169 0.19 -5.53 -9.55
N TYR A 170 0.57 -4.72 -10.53
CA TYR A 170 1.97 -4.47 -10.83
C TYR A 170 2.57 -3.50 -9.81
N ASP A 171 2.94 -4.04 -8.64
CA ASP A 171 3.66 -3.32 -7.58
C ASP A 171 5.18 -3.30 -7.87
N SER A 172 5.88 -2.31 -7.31
CA SER A 172 7.35 -2.24 -7.39
C SER A 172 8.07 -3.50 -6.90
N ARG A 173 7.46 -4.26 -5.97
CA ARG A 173 7.97 -5.57 -5.53
C ARG A 173 7.79 -6.63 -6.61
N VAL A 174 6.62 -6.70 -7.23
CA VAL A 174 6.38 -7.62 -8.36
C VAL A 174 7.36 -7.34 -9.50
N ALA A 175 7.58 -6.07 -9.84
CA ALA A 175 8.58 -5.65 -10.81
C ALA A 175 10.00 -6.11 -10.45
N ALA A 176 10.39 -5.99 -9.17
CA ALA A 176 11.71 -6.41 -8.69
C ALA A 176 11.91 -7.93 -8.80
N ALA A 177 10.91 -8.72 -8.40
CA ALA A 177 10.97 -10.19 -8.50
C ALA A 177 11.00 -10.66 -9.96
N LEU A 178 10.19 -10.06 -10.84
CA LEU A 178 10.25 -10.32 -12.28
C LEU A 178 11.62 -9.97 -12.85
N GLY A 179 12.17 -8.80 -12.50
CA GLY A 179 13.51 -8.40 -12.93
C GLY A 179 14.57 -9.43 -12.54
N ARG A 180 14.49 -10.00 -11.33
CA ARG A 180 15.43 -11.04 -10.89
C ARG A 180 15.29 -12.32 -11.72
N ALA A 181 14.05 -12.76 -11.95
CA ALA A 181 13.78 -13.92 -12.78
C ALA A 181 14.30 -13.73 -14.21
N ILE A 182 14.11 -12.53 -14.78
CA ILE A 182 14.56 -12.19 -16.13
C ILE A 182 16.08 -12.14 -16.22
N VAL A 183 16.77 -11.60 -15.21
CA VAL A 183 18.24 -11.64 -15.16
C VAL A 183 18.74 -13.07 -15.16
N GLN A 184 18.15 -13.94 -14.32
CA GLN A 184 18.53 -15.34 -14.29
C GLN A 184 18.28 -16.04 -15.63
N PHE A 185 17.12 -15.84 -16.25
CA PHE A 185 16.84 -16.31 -17.60
C PHE A 185 17.88 -15.81 -18.62
N CYS A 186 18.23 -14.52 -18.60
CA CYS A 186 19.21 -13.96 -19.50
C CYS A 186 20.58 -14.62 -19.32
N VAL A 187 21.02 -14.82 -18.08
CA VAL A 187 22.29 -15.49 -17.76
C VAL A 187 22.29 -16.93 -18.25
N GLU A 188 21.23 -17.71 -17.97
CA GLU A 188 21.11 -19.11 -18.42
C GLU A 188 21.09 -19.23 -19.95
N ARG A 189 20.55 -18.23 -20.65
CA ARG A 189 20.49 -18.18 -22.12
C ARG A 189 21.68 -17.48 -22.77
N GLY A 190 22.66 -17.01 -21.98
CA GLY A 190 23.84 -16.30 -22.49
C GLY A 190 23.53 -14.93 -23.13
N LEU A 191 22.43 -14.28 -22.73
CA LEU A 191 22.04 -12.96 -23.21
C LEU A 191 22.83 -11.87 -22.48
N THR A 192 23.31 -10.88 -23.23
CA THR A 192 24.10 -9.76 -22.70
C THR A 192 23.27 -8.49 -22.47
N GLU A 193 22.00 -8.51 -22.88
CA GLU A 193 21.03 -7.43 -22.71
C GLU A 193 19.64 -8.01 -22.42
N VAL A 194 18.80 -7.25 -21.72
CA VAL A 194 17.41 -7.65 -21.45
C VAL A 194 16.60 -7.48 -22.73
N PRO A 195 15.91 -8.53 -23.22
CA PRO A 195 15.03 -8.40 -24.38
C PRO A 195 13.96 -7.32 -24.16
N GLY A 196 13.64 -6.54 -25.20
CA GLY A 196 12.74 -5.38 -25.07
C GLY A 196 11.40 -5.69 -24.40
N GLY A 197 10.76 -6.82 -24.74
CA GLY A 197 9.50 -7.26 -24.13
C GLY A 197 9.60 -7.78 -22.69
N LEU A 198 10.82 -7.93 -22.16
CA LEU A 198 11.10 -8.33 -20.78
C LEU A 198 11.72 -7.17 -19.98
N ASN A 199 11.79 -5.96 -20.53
CA ASN A 199 12.46 -4.84 -19.88
C ASN A 199 11.59 -4.09 -18.86
N PHE A 200 10.97 -4.86 -17.95
CA PHE A 200 9.98 -4.39 -16.98
C PHE A 200 10.47 -3.23 -16.12
N ALA A 201 9.82 -2.07 -16.26
CA ALA A 201 10.18 -0.88 -15.49
C ALA A 201 9.91 -1.05 -13.99
N TRP A 202 10.84 -0.66 -13.13
CA TRP A 202 10.75 -0.83 -11.68
C TRP A 202 10.91 0.48 -10.91
N ALA A 203 10.41 0.52 -9.66
CA ALA A 203 10.56 1.66 -8.76
C ALA A 203 11.36 1.26 -7.51
N PRO A 204 12.25 2.15 -7.01
CA PRO A 204 12.96 1.89 -5.77
C PRO A 204 11.99 1.79 -4.60
N ALA A 205 12.40 1.08 -3.55
CA ALA A 205 11.69 1.18 -2.29
C ALA A 205 11.66 2.64 -1.84
N LYS A 206 10.52 3.10 -1.33
CA LYS A 206 10.46 4.38 -0.62
C LYS A 206 11.37 4.26 0.60
N SER A 207 12.50 4.94 0.55
CA SER A 207 13.44 5.06 1.67
C SER A 207 13.84 6.52 1.80
N THR A 208 14.05 6.98 3.03
CA THR A 208 14.64 8.30 3.26
C THR A 208 16.02 8.39 2.59
N PRO A 209 16.37 9.55 1.99
CA PRO A 209 17.72 9.79 1.50
C PRO A 209 18.75 9.50 2.60
N GLY A 210 19.76 8.68 2.30
CA GLY A 210 20.80 8.30 3.25
C GLY A 210 20.44 7.20 4.25
N ALA A 211 19.37 6.43 4.03
CA ALA A 211 19.12 5.22 4.82
C ALA A 211 20.35 4.28 4.75
N GLU A 212 20.83 3.82 5.90
CA GLU A 212 22.04 2.98 5.99
C GLU A 212 21.89 1.61 5.28
N ASN A 213 20.66 1.11 5.12
CA ASN A 213 20.38 -0.15 4.44
C ASN A 213 18.95 -0.16 3.84
N PRO A 214 18.71 0.54 2.71
CA PRO A 214 17.39 0.55 2.08
C PRO A 214 17.06 -0.84 1.50
N PRO A 215 15.76 -1.22 1.40
CA PRO A 215 15.38 -2.43 0.68
C PRO A 215 15.90 -2.39 -0.76
N GLN A 216 16.58 -3.46 -1.19
CA GLN A 216 17.13 -3.56 -2.53
C GLN A 216 16.07 -4.13 -3.47
N ARG A 217 15.62 -3.32 -4.43
CA ARG A 217 14.65 -3.74 -5.45
C ARG A 217 15.22 -3.67 -6.86
N ASN A 218 16.47 -3.23 -7.01
CA ASN A 218 17.14 -3.29 -8.30
C ASN A 218 17.59 -4.73 -8.55
N ALA A 219 16.98 -5.38 -9.53
CA ALA A 219 17.42 -6.70 -9.97
C ALA A 219 18.58 -6.65 -10.98
N GLY A 220 18.87 -5.47 -11.54
CA GLY A 220 19.83 -5.36 -12.64
C GLY A 220 21.25 -5.80 -12.25
N GLN A 221 21.91 -6.46 -13.21
CA GLN A 221 23.26 -6.98 -13.07
C GLN A 221 24.05 -6.68 -14.36
N ASP A 222 25.23 -6.10 -14.24
CA ASP A 222 26.10 -5.72 -15.37
C ASP A 222 25.35 -4.92 -16.45
N ARG A 223 25.19 -5.48 -17.65
CA ARG A 223 24.47 -4.86 -18.77
C ARG A 223 22.97 -5.18 -18.80
N LEU A 224 22.53 -6.10 -17.94
CA LEU A 224 21.12 -6.45 -17.79
C LEU A 224 20.45 -5.42 -16.87
N THR A 225 19.99 -4.31 -17.46
CA THR A 225 19.43 -3.17 -16.74
C THR A 225 17.97 -2.96 -17.06
N PHE A 226 17.23 -2.40 -16.11
CA PHE A 226 15.79 -2.15 -16.22
C PHE A 226 15.48 -0.65 -16.07
N PRO A 227 14.51 -0.12 -16.85
CA PRO A 227 14.13 1.28 -16.79
C PRO A 227 13.41 1.62 -15.47
N ARG A 228 13.34 2.92 -15.18
CA ARG A 228 12.57 3.43 -14.05
C ARG A 228 11.09 3.50 -14.37
N LEU A 229 10.27 2.98 -13.46
CA LEU A 229 8.82 3.09 -13.53
C LEU A 229 8.38 4.51 -13.18
N THR A 230 7.59 5.13 -14.07
CA THR A 230 6.98 6.43 -13.88
C THR A 230 5.46 6.31 -14.01
N SER A 231 4.71 7.18 -13.34
CA SER A 231 3.24 7.19 -13.43
C SER A 231 2.74 7.55 -14.83
N GLY A 232 1.48 7.22 -15.12
CA GLY A 232 0.83 7.52 -16.40
C GLY A 232 1.10 6.42 -17.43
N ARG A 233 1.37 6.82 -18.68
CA ARG A 233 1.51 5.90 -19.83
C ARG A 233 2.46 4.73 -19.56
N ILE A 234 3.67 5.04 -19.09
CA ILE A 234 4.71 4.02 -18.85
C ILE A 234 4.23 3.00 -17.82
N TYR A 235 3.55 3.44 -16.75
CA TYR A 235 2.98 2.51 -15.77
C TYR A 235 1.91 1.61 -16.41
N ALA A 236 0.97 2.19 -17.14
CA ALA A 236 -0.13 1.46 -17.76
C ALA A 236 0.40 0.39 -18.72
N GLU A 237 1.33 0.75 -19.59
CA GLU A 237 1.99 -0.14 -20.54
C GLU A 237 2.65 -1.33 -19.82
N TRP A 238 3.55 -1.08 -18.86
CA TRP A 238 4.23 -2.19 -18.16
C TRP A 238 3.30 -3.03 -17.30
N ASN A 239 2.22 -2.46 -16.76
CA ASN A 239 1.22 -3.24 -16.05
C ASN A 239 0.41 -4.15 -17.01
N MET A 240 0.10 -3.68 -18.23
CA MET A 240 -0.52 -4.52 -19.26
C MET A 240 0.40 -5.66 -19.66
N LEU A 241 1.66 -5.37 -19.99
CA LEU A 241 2.65 -6.38 -20.35
C LEU A 241 2.85 -7.41 -19.23
N ALA A 242 2.90 -6.96 -17.96
CA ALA A 242 3.05 -7.86 -16.82
C ALA A 242 1.82 -8.75 -16.63
N SER A 243 0.62 -8.20 -16.86
CA SER A 243 -0.62 -8.95 -16.80
C SER A 243 -0.65 -10.02 -17.87
N TRP A 244 -0.30 -9.69 -19.12
CA TRP A 244 -0.24 -10.64 -20.23
C TRP A 244 0.80 -11.73 -19.99
N LEU A 245 1.99 -11.36 -19.49
CA LEU A 245 3.06 -12.29 -19.18
C LEU A 245 2.63 -13.31 -18.11
N LEU A 246 2.13 -12.82 -16.97
CA LEU A 246 1.73 -13.69 -15.86
C LEU A 246 0.51 -14.55 -16.23
N THR A 247 -0.40 -14.02 -17.04
CA THR A 247 -1.52 -14.79 -17.59
C THR A 247 -1.01 -15.94 -18.47
N ALA A 248 -0.07 -15.66 -19.38
CA ALA A 248 0.53 -16.69 -20.23
C ALA A 248 1.25 -17.77 -19.42
N ILE A 249 1.93 -17.41 -18.33
CA ILE A 249 2.55 -18.37 -17.40
C ILE A 249 1.47 -19.23 -16.72
N VAL A 250 0.43 -18.62 -16.16
CA VAL A 250 -0.68 -19.37 -15.51
C VAL A 250 -1.35 -20.36 -16.46
N ASP A 251 -1.48 -20.00 -17.73
CA ASP A 251 -2.13 -20.82 -18.76
C ASP A 251 -1.22 -21.90 -19.37
N HIS A 252 0.09 -21.80 -19.16
CA HIS A 252 1.07 -22.73 -19.67
C HIS A 252 0.88 -24.15 -19.12
N GLU A 253 1.14 -25.17 -19.93
CA GLU A 253 0.92 -26.56 -19.53
C GLU A 253 1.78 -27.01 -18.33
N CYS A 254 3.02 -26.51 -18.23
CA CYS A 254 3.91 -26.80 -17.10
C CYS A 254 3.32 -26.29 -15.79
N THR A 255 2.66 -25.12 -15.80
CA THR A 255 2.01 -24.57 -14.61
C THR A 255 0.79 -25.39 -14.19
N ARG A 256 0.09 -26.05 -15.11
CA ARG A 256 -0.99 -26.99 -14.75
C ARG A 256 -0.48 -28.22 -14.01
N LYS A 257 0.80 -28.59 -14.23
CA LYS A 257 1.48 -29.71 -13.58
C LYS A 257 2.18 -29.30 -12.28
N SER A 258 2.35 -28.01 -12.02
CA SER A 258 3.01 -27.50 -10.81
C SER A 258 2.07 -27.46 -9.60
N ALA A 259 2.60 -27.11 -8.43
CA ALA A 259 1.80 -26.92 -7.22
C ALA A 259 0.74 -25.82 -7.40
N PHE A 260 1.02 -24.77 -8.19
CA PHE A 260 0.00 -23.77 -8.55
C PHE A 260 -1.18 -24.41 -9.30
N GLY A 261 -0.91 -25.24 -10.31
CA GLY A 261 -1.95 -25.90 -11.11
C GLY A 261 -2.73 -26.99 -10.37
N THR A 262 -2.06 -27.72 -9.50
CA THR A 262 -2.63 -28.90 -8.82
C THR A 262 -3.30 -28.60 -7.49
N ARG A 263 -2.91 -27.51 -6.80
CA ARG A 263 -3.43 -27.17 -5.46
C ARG A 263 -4.37 -25.96 -5.45
N ILE A 264 -4.42 -25.17 -6.52
CA ILE A 264 -5.30 -24.00 -6.63
C ILE A 264 -6.20 -24.20 -7.83
N GLU A 265 -7.49 -24.45 -7.58
CA GLU A 265 -8.45 -24.82 -8.64
C GLU A 265 -8.80 -23.65 -9.56
N SER A 266 -9.04 -22.46 -8.97
CA SER A 266 -9.45 -21.28 -9.73
C SER A 266 -8.27 -20.67 -10.49
N ARG A 267 -8.45 -20.47 -11.80
CA ARG A 267 -7.47 -19.78 -12.67
C ARG A 267 -7.18 -18.36 -12.17
N THR A 268 -8.21 -17.62 -11.79
CA THR A 268 -8.07 -16.26 -11.26
C THR A 268 -7.29 -16.26 -9.94
N GLN A 269 -7.55 -17.23 -9.05
CA GLN A 269 -6.79 -17.37 -7.82
C GLN A 269 -5.34 -17.78 -8.08
N ARG A 270 -5.06 -18.62 -9.10
CA ARG A 270 -3.67 -18.94 -9.52
C ARG A 270 -2.91 -17.68 -9.94
N LEU A 271 -3.54 -16.80 -10.72
CA LEU A 271 -2.93 -15.53 -11.12
C LEU A 271 -2.63 -14.63 -9.91
N ARG A 272 -3.56 -14.51 -8.96
CA ARG A 272 -3.34 -13.76 -7.71
C ARG A 272 -2.29 -14.38 -6.81
N ALA A 273 -2.23 -15.71 -6.74
CA ALA A 273 -1.21 -16.43 -5.98
C ALA A 273 0.19 -16.20 -6.59
N LEU A 274 0.31 -16.24 -7.92
CA LEU A 274 1.58 -15.96 -8.62
C LEU A 274 2.04 -14.51 -8.38
N GLU A 275 1.13 -13.54 -8.48
CA GLU A 275 1.37 -12.14 -8.13
C GLU A 275 1.81 -11.98 -6.66
N ALA A 276 1.12 -12.64 -5.74
CA ALA A 276 1.43 -12.64 -4.31
C ALA A 276 2.83 -13.21 -4.00
N ALA A 277 3.21 -14.30 -4.66
CA ALA A 277 4.55 -14.88 -4.53
C ALA A 277 5.64 -13.90 -4.98
N LEU A 278 5.49 -13.29 -6.17
CA LEU A 278 6.41 -12.28 -6.69
C LEU A 278 6.50 -11.06 -5.79
N PHE A 279 5.36 -10.63 -5.24
CA PHE A 279 5.29 -9.53 -4.29
C PHE A 279 6.08 -9.79 -3.00
N MET A 280 6.04 -11.01 -2.46
CA MET A 280 6.82 -11.38 -1.28
C MET A 280 8.32 -11.40 -1.61
N ILE A 281 8.71 -12.10 -2.66
CA ILE A 281 10.11 -12.19 -3.11
C ILE A 281 10.71 -10.80 -3.35
N GLY A 282 9.96 -9.93 -4.02
CA GLY A 282 10.44 -8.61 -4.41
C GLY A 282 10.46 -7.57 -3.30
N TYR A 283 10.14 -7.95 -2.05
CA TYR A 283 10.25 -7.05 -0.91
C TYR A 283 11.67 -6.49 -0.77
N ASP A 284 12.67 -7.39 -0.81
CA ASP A 284 14.10 -7.08 -0.77
C ASP A 284 14.90 -8.22 -1.42
N LEU A 285 15.63 -7.90 -2.48
CA LEU A 285 16.50 -8.80 -3.23
C LEU A 285 17.90 -8.92 -2.62
N GLY A 286 18.27 -8.05 -1.68
CA GLY A 286 19.61 -7.99 -1.07
C GLY A 286 19.86 -8.99 0.06
N GLY A 287 18.84 -9.74 0.48
CA GLY A 287 18.98 -10.82 1.46
C GLY A 287 19.66 -12.02 0.82
N GLY A 288 20.99 -12.11 0.95
CA GLY A 288 21.79 -13.10 0.24
C GLY A 288 21.40 -14.57 0.53
N SER A 289 21.26 -15.34 -0.54
CA SER A 289 21.60 -16.75 -0.58
C SER A 289 23.12 -16.91 -0.44
N ASN A 290 23.66 -16.80 0.78
CA ASN A 290 25.07 -17.10 1.05
C ASN A 290 25.28 -18.62 1.14
N MET A 291 25.54 -19.27 0.00
CA MET A 291 26.39 -20.45 -0.06
C MET A 291 27.69 -20.06 -0.78
N SER A 292 28.71 -19.63 -0.01
CA SER A 292 30.13 -19.94 -0.24
C SER A 292 31.02 -19.20 0.79
N SER A 293 31.99 -19.95 1.30
CA SER A 293 33.01 -19.73 2.34
C SER A 293 33.88 -18.46 2.24
N ASN A 294 34.19 -17.78 3.37
CA ASN A 294 35.41 -18.00 4.21
C ASN A 294 35.52 -16.97 5.38
N PRO A 295 36.40 -17.20 6.40
CA PRO A 295 36.24 -16.66 7.76
C PRO A 295 37.12 -15.44 8.11
N HIS A 296 36.52 -14.52 8.89
CA HIS A 296 37.08 -13.67 9.99
C HIS A 296 38.25 -12.68 9.66
N PRO A 297 38.49 -11.58 10.43
CA PRO A 297 38.49 -11.58 11.91
C PRO A 297 37.98 -10.31 12.66
N THR A 298 37.41 -10.60 13.84
CA THR A 298 37.53 -9.92 15.14
C THR A 298 37.37 -8.39 15.27
N THR A 299 36.37 -7.98 16.05
CA THR A 299 36.50 -6.87 17.01
C THR A 299 35.69 -7.13 18.29
N ARG A 300 36.26 -6.71 19.41
CA ARG A 300 35.94 -7.04 20.82
C ARG A 300 34.61 -6.44 21.35
N PRO A 301 34.08 -6.98 22.47
CA PRO A 301 32.71 -6.73 22.94
C PRO A 301 32.58 -5.47 23.81
N GLY A 302 31.57 -4.65 23.51
CA GLY A 302 31.06 -3.59 24.39
C GLY A 302 29.93 -4.11 25.28
N ARG A 303 29.98 -3.77 26.58
CA ARG A 303 29.06 -4.17 27.67
C ARG A 303 27.57 -3.91 27.37
N PRO A 304 26.65 -4.71 27.96
CA PRO A 304 25.22 -4.62 27.72
C PRO A 304 24.59 -3.41 28.42
N ARG A 305 23.74 -2.68 27.69
CA ARG A 305 22.89 -1.62 28.24
C ARG A 305 21.47 -2.19 28.39
N ARG A 306 20.92 -2.05 29.60
CA ARG A 306 19.63 -2.56 30.08
C ARG A 306 18.51 -2.38 29.04
N GLN A 307 17.84 -3.49 28.70
CA GLN A 307 16.55 -3.50 28.01
C GLN A 307 15.49 -2.91 28.94
N ALA A 308 14.80 -1.87 28.48
CA ALA A 308 13.47 -1.54 28.96
C ALA A 308 12.46 -2.40 28.19
N ASP A 309 11.41 -2.77 28.90
CA ASP A 309 10.43 -3.83 28.64
C ASP A 309 9.40 -3.50 27.53
N ASP A 310 9.83 -2.82 26.47
CA ASP A 310 8.92 -2.29 25.42
C ASP A 310 8.64 -3.32 24.29
N GLY A 311 9.11 -4.56 24.45
CA GLY A 311 9.25 -5.54 23.37
C GLY A 311 7.97 -6.23 22.90
N GLN A 312 6.86 -6.14 23.64
CA GLN A 312 5.64 -6.91 23.34
C GLN A 312 4.53 -6.12 22.65
N ALA A 313 4.47 -4.78 22.79
CA ALA A 313 3.44 -3.97 22.12
C ALA A 313 3.78 -3.58 20.66
N ALA A 314 5.05 -3.75 20.25
CA ALA A 314 5.51 -3.36 18.91
C ALA A 314 5.21 -4.39 17.81
N ALA A 315 4.82 -5.61 18.16
CA ALA A 315 4.68 -6.74 17.23
C ALA A 315 3.41 -6.67 16.35
N GLU A 316 2.44 -5.82 16.68
CA GLU A 316 1.11 -5.82 16.05
C GLU A 316 0.73 -4.49 15.36
N ALA A 317 1.62 -3.50 15.35
CA ALA A 317 1.32 -2.20 14.77
C ALA A 317 1.54 -2.18 13.25
N GLY A 318 0.53 -1.71 12.51
CA GLY A 318 0.53 -1.62 11.04
C GLY A 318 1.61 -0.70 10.45
N GLU A 319 1.68 -0.66 9.12
CA GLU A 319 2.66 0.15 8.38
C GLU A 319 2.54 1.64 8.67
N TRP A 320 3.68 2.33 8.61
CA TRP A 320 3.74 3.79 8.59
C TRP A 320 3.24 4.31 7.24
N VAL A 321 2.15 5.06 7.28
CA VAL A 321 1.45 5.71 6.18
C VAL A 321 1.95 7.14 6.04
N ASP A 322 2.46 7.51 4.87
CA ASP A 322 2.85 8.89 4.54
C ASP A 322 1.62 9.82 4.61
N CYS A 323 1.77 10.97 5.26
CA CYS A 323 0.73 11.99 5.36
C CYS A 323 1.36 13.39 5.41
N GLU A 324 0.56 14.42 5.17
CA GLU A 324 1.01 15.81 5.19
C GLU A 324 0.09 16.66 6.04
N THR A 325 0.66 17.54 6.86
CA THR A 325 -0.16 18.48 7.62
C THR A 325 -0.83 19.46 6.65
N ARG A 326 -2.14 19.65 6.77
CA ARG A 326 -2.89 20.57 5.92
C ARG A 326 -2.42 22.02 6.00
N ALA A 327 -1.71 22.36 7.08
CA ALA A 327 -1.35 23.72 7.37
C ALA A 327 -0.16 24.25 6.59
N GLN A 328 0.90 23.45 6.52
CA GLN A 328 2.20 23.82 5.99
C GLN A 328 2.70 22.79 4.96
N GLY A 329 1.91 21.76 4.66
CA GLY A 329 2.35 20.63 3.82
C GLY A 329 3.47 19.81 4.46
N ASN A 330 3.72 19.98 5.77
CA ASN A 330 4.84 19.29 6.41
C ASN A 330 4.61 17.77 6.37
N PRO A 331 5.54 17.00 5.77
CA PRO A 331 5.41 15.56 5.69
C PRO A 331 5.62 14.92 7.06
N PHE A 332 4.83 13.89 7.31
CA PHE A 332 4.93 13.02 8.47
C PHE A 332 4.44 11.62 8.11
N GLU A 333 4.68 10.66 8.97
CA GLU A 333 4.18 9.31 8.83
C GLU A 333 3.28 9.00 10.02
N TYR A 334 2.21 8.24 9.82
CA TYR A 334 1.39 7.74 10.92
C TYR A 334 1.13 6.25 10.82
N ARG A 335 0.81 5.60 11.93
CA ARG A 335 0.26 4.24 11.91
C ARG A 335 -0.85 4.12 12.94
N LEU A 336 -1.81 3.26 12.65
CA LEU A 336 -2.88 2.91 13.56
C LEU A 336 -2.40 1.72 14.40
N GLY A 337 -2.27 1.93 15.71
CA GLY A 337 -2.07 0.86 16.68
C GLY A 337 -3.39 0.45 17.30
N LEU A 338 -3.39 -0.63 18.08
CA LEU A 338 -4.60 -1.13 18.75
C LEU A 338 -5.17 -0.14 19.78
N ASP A 339 -4.30 0.64 20.42
CA ASP A 339 -4.64 1.52 21.55
C ASP A 339 -4.29 2.99 21.30
N ALA A 340 -3.64 3.31 20.17
CA ALA A 340 -3.17 4.66 19.87
C ALA A 340 -2.86 4.87 18.38
N ILE A 341 -3.04 6.11 17.94
CA ILE A 341 -2.46 6.62 16.69
C ILE A 341 -1.02 7.06 16.98
N HIS A 342 -0.08 6.57 16.18
CA HIS A 342 1.33 6.98 16.29
C HIS A 342 1.67 7.87 15.11
N THR A 343 2.41 8.95 15.32
CA THR A 343 2.93 9.82 14.25
C THR A 343 4.42 10.07 14.42
N ARG A 344 5.16 10.21 13.33
CA ARG A 344 6.58 10.59 13.36
C ARG A 344 6.94 11.45 12.17
N ARG A 345 8.07 12.14 12.24
CA ARG A 345 8.66 12.71 11.03
C ARG A 345 9.24 11.58 10.17
N PRO A 346 9.28 11.71 8.83
CA PRO A 346 9.88 10.67 7.99
C PRO A 346 11.34 10.42 8.41
N GLY A 347 11.69 9.17 8.67
CA GLY A 347 13.02 8.78 9.19
C GLY A 347 13.34 9.24 10.63
N GLY A 348 12.38 9.86 11.33
CA GLY A 348 12.56 10.33 12.71
C GLY A 348 12.48 9.20 13.73
N LYS A 349 13.38 9.19 14.72
CA LYS A 349 13.35 8.24 15.84
C LYS A 349 12.27 8.58 16.88
N SER A 350 11.82 9.84 16.95
CA SER A 350 10.81 10.29 17.90
C SER A 350 9.40 10.05 17.34
N VAL A 351 8.66 9.21 18.04
CA VAL A 351 7.25 8.92 17.78
C VAL A 351 6.40 9.69 18.77
N ILE A 352 5.41 10.41 18.25
CA ILE A 352 4.33 11.02 19.04
C ILE A 352 3.18 10.02 19.07
N ARG A 353 2.74 9.65 20.26
CA ARG A 353 1.64 8.72 20.47
C ARG A 353 0.40 9.49 20.91
N PHE A 354 -0.73 9.22 20.27
CA PHE A 354 -2.06 9.74 20.58
C PHE A 354 -2.95 8.55 21.01
N PRO A 355 -3.05 8.25 22.30
CA PRO A 355 -3.93 7.21 22.82
C PRO A 355 -5.38 7.39 22.34
N HIS A 356 -6.07 6.28 22.04
CA HIS A 356 -7.48 6.35 21.63
C HIS A 356 -8.35 7.00 22.70
N SER A 357 -8.08 6.76 23.99
CA SER A 357 -8.79 7.42 25.10
C SER A 357 -8.65 8.94 25.11
N GLU A 358 -7.47 9.47 24.75
CA GLU A 358 -7.23 10.91 24.63
C GLU A 358 -7.92 11.50 23.39
N ILE A 359 -7.92 10.75 22.28
CA ILE A 359 -8.62 11.12 21.06
C ILE A 359 -10.12 11.19 21.34
N ASP A 360 -10.70 10.17 21.98
CA ASP A 360 -12.13 10.11 22.30
C ASP A 360 -12.57 11.29 23.18
N GLU A 361 -11.80 11.62 24.22
CA GLU A 361 -12.09 12.77 25.08
C GLU A 361 -11.98 14.10 24.31
N THR A 362 -10.99 14.21 23.42
CA THR A 362 -10.86 15.38 22.52
C THR A 362 -12.07 15.51 21.59
N LEU A 363 -12.53 14.40 21.02
CA LEU A 363 -13.69 14.36 20.13
C LEU A 363 -14.99 14.70 20.88
N ARG A 364 -15.18 14.20 22.11
CA ARG A 364 -16.33 14.55 22.95
C ARG A 364 -16.39 16.05 23.23
N ARG A 365 -15.26 16.68 23.53
CA ARG A 365 -15.17 18.13 23.75
C ARG A 365 -15.53 18.93 22.50
N LEU A 366 -15.02 18.52 21.34
CA LEU A 366 -15.39 19.14 20.07
C LEU A 366 -16.89 18.97 19.76
N ALA A 367 -17.43 17.77 19.97
CA ALA A 367 -18.86 17.49 19.77
C ALA A 367 -19.74 18.30 20.71
N SER A 368 -19.36 18.43 22.00
CA SER A 368 -20.09 19.22 22.99
C SER A 368 -20.12 20.72 22.63
N HIS A 369 -19.02 21.26 22.11
CA HIS A 369 -18.92 22.68 21.80
C HIS A 369 -19.50 23.05 20.42
N PHE A 370 -19.25 22.23 19.40
CA PHE A 370 -19.60 22.55 18.01
C PHE A 370 -20.77 21.74 17.45
N GLY A 371 -21.12 20.59 18.06
CA GLY A 371 -22.09 19.68 17.48
C GLY A 371 -21.71 19.27 16.05
N THR A 372 -22.52 19.71 15.08
CA THR A 372 -22.31 19.50 13.64
C THR A 372 -21.65 20.68 12.92
N GLU A 373 -21.35 21.76 13.64
CA GLU A 373 -20.76 22.99 13.08
C GLU A 373 -19.24 22.86 12.87
N PRO A 374 -18.65 23.61 11.91
CA PRO A 374 -17.22 23.55 11.64
C PRO A 374 -16.35 24.13 12.77
N PHE A 375 -15.36 23.36 13.23
CA PHE A 375 -14.36 23.79 14.22
C PHE A 375 -12.99 24.10 13.60
N PRO A 376 -12.20 25.04 14.17
CA PRO A 376 -10.86 25.37 13.69
C PRO A 376 -9.76 24.47 14.30
N LEU A 377 -8.54 24.51 13.75
CA LEU A 377 -7.38 23.81 14.30
C LEU A 377 -6.96 24.34 15.69
N ALA A 378 -6.94 25.67 15.87
CA ALA A 378 -6.63 26.36 17.13
C ALA A 378 -5.44 25.78 17.95
N ASN A 379 -4.26 25.63 17.32
CA ASN A 379 -3.14 24.88 17.90
C ASN A 379 -1.87 25.71 18.21
N SER A 380 -1.99 27.04 18.33
CA SER A 380 -0.88 27.89 18.77
C SER A 380 -0.52 27.56 20.22
N ALA A 381 0.71 27.13 20.50
CA ALA A 381 1.11 26.69 21.83
C ALA A 381 0.88 27.78 22.90
N ASP A 382 1.32 29.01 22.62
CA ASP A 382 1.18 30.13 23.55
C ASP A 382 -0.28 30.58 23.64
N GLY A 383 -0.97 30.63 22.50
CA GLY A 383 -2.37 31.07 22.47
C GLY A 383 -3.33 30.11 23.16
N VAL A 384 -3.09 28.79 23.07
CA VAL A 384 -3.87 27.77 23.78
C VAL A 384 -3.63 27.86 25.29
N ARG A 385 -2.36 27.97 25.73
CA ARG A 385 -2.01 28.07 27.15
C ARG A 385 -2.50 29.36 27.80
N GLN A 386 -2.46 30.46 27.06
CA GLN A 386 -2.92 31.78 27.51
C GLN A 386 -4.41 32.01 27.25
N ARG A 387 -5.12 31.04 26.65
CA ARG A 387 -6.55 31.11 26.28
C ARG A 387 -6.92 32.32 25.41
N THR A 388 -6.02 32.70 24.49
CA THR A 388 -6.21 33.81 23.56
C THR A 388 -6.66 33.37 22.16
N VAL A 389 -6.73 32.07 21.90
CA VAL A 389 -7.28 31.50 20.66
C VAL A 389 -8.71 31.00 20.86
N SER A 390 -9.51 31.04 19.79
CA SER A 390 -10.84 30.43 19.77
C SER A 390 -10.78 28.94 20.06
N PHE A 391 -11.85 28.39 20.65
CA PHE A 391 -11.95 26.96 20.89
C PHE A 391 -11.86 26.18 19.56
N GLY A 392 -11.19 25.03 19.58
CA GLY A 392 -10.94 24.20 18.40
C GLY A 392 -10.14 22.94 18.77
N LEU A 393 -9.60 22.24 17.77
CA LEU A 393 -8.95 20.94 18.01
C LEU A 393 -7.77 21.03 19.00
N GLY A 394 -6.92 22.04 18.85
CA GLY A 394 -5.74 22.23 19.68
C GLY A 394 -6.07 22.57 21.14
N THR A 395 -7.11 23.38 21.39
CA THR A 395 -7.59 23.67 22.74
C THR A 395 -8.28 22.45 23.35
N ALA A 396 -9.12 21.75 22.59
CA ALA A 396 -9.82 20.54 23.05
C ALA A 396 -8.83 19.43 23.43
N TYR A 397 -7.80 19.21 22.61
CA TYR A 397 -6.75 18.23 22.90
C TYR A 397 -5.93 18.64 24.13
N PHE A 398 -5.59 19.92 24.27
CA PHE A 398 -4.85 20.41 25.44
C PHE A 398 -5.65 20.25 26.73
N GLU A 399 -6.94 20.55 26.72
CA GLU A 399 -7.81 20.35 27.88
C GLU A 399 -8.00 18.87 28.23
N ALA A 400 -8.04 18.00 27.23
CA ALA A 400 -8.17 16.56 27.43
C ALA A 400 -6.89 15.90 28.00
N THR A 401 -5.70 16.46 27.74
CA THR A 401 -4.44 15.72 27.91
C THR A 401 -3.31 16.49 28.60
N GLY A 402 -3.35 17.82 28.61
CA GLY A 402 -2.21 18.69 28.97
C GLY A 402 -1.03 18.65 27.98
N GLN A 403 -1.15 17.90 26.88
CA GLN A 403 -0.06 17.67 25.92
C GLN A 403 0.10 18.81 24.91
N ASN A 404 1.23 18.84 24.22
CA ASN A 404 1.62 19.96 23.35
C ASN A 404 0.61 20.20 22.19
N PRO A 405 -0.13 21.34 22.18
CA PRO A 405 -1.20 21.59 21.20
C PRO A 405 -0.77 21.54 19.73
N PRO A 406 0.43 22.00 19.31
CA PRO A 406 0.87 21.97 17.91
C PRO A 406 0.88 20.56 17.28
N ASN A 407 1.02 19.51 18.09
CA ASN A 407 0.98 18.12 17.62
C ASN A 407 -0.38 17.76 16.98
N THR A 408 -1.45 18.48 17.33
CA THR A 408 -2.78 18.29 16.76
C THR A 408 -2.85 18.61 15.26
N SER A 409 -1.87 19.30 14.68
CA SER A 409 -1.78 19.47 13.23
C SER A 409 -1.60 18.15 12.48
N ARG A 410 -0.86 17.20 13.07
CA ARG A 410 -0.72 15.83 12.55
C ARG A 410 -1.95 15.01 12.87
N LEU A 411 -2.45 15.09 14.11
CA LEU A 411 -3.66 14.38 14.51
C LEU A 411 -4.85 14.77 13.62
N ALA A 412 -5.04 16.05 13.31
CA ALA A 412 -6.07 16.54 12.40
C ALA A 412 -5.96 15.90 11.01
N ALA A 413 -4.75 15.86 10.47
CA ALA A 413 -4.49 15.27 9.15
C ALA A 413 -4.73 13.75 9.16
N VAL A 414 -4.39 13.04 10.24
CA VAL A 414 -4.71 11.61 10.38
C VAL A 414 -6.21 11.41 10.50
N LEU A 415 -6.90 12.14 11.37
CA LEU A 415 -8.36 12.02 11.58
C LEU A 415 -9.17 12.43 10.33
N GLU A 416 -8.65 13.34 9.51
CA GLU A 416 -9.15 13.61 8.16
C GLU A 416 -8.90 12.41 7.22
N ASP A 417 -7.68 11.85 7.22
CA ASP A 417 -7.32 10.71 6.36
C ASP A 417 -8.10 9.43 6.69
N ILE A 418 -8.40 9.16 7.96
CA ILE A 418 -9.21 8.00 8.39
C ILE A 418 -10.72 8.28 8.39
N GLY A 419 -11.15 9.48 7.99
CA GLY A 419 -12.57 9.80 7.77
C GLY A 419 -13.38 10.16 9.03
N VAL A 420 -12.73 10.42 10.16
CA VAL A 420 -13.38 10.97 11.37
C VAL A 420 -13.73 12.44 11.17
N PHE A 421 -12.85 13.20 10.51
CA PHE A 421 -13.04 14.61 10.18
C PHE A 421 -13.41 14.81 8.72
N GLU A 422 -14.40 15.68 8.49
CA GLU A 422 -14.76 16.17 7.17
C GLU A 422 -14.22 17.59 6.96
N PRO A 423 -13.40 17.83 5.94
CA PRO A 423 -12.87 19.16 5.64
C PRO A 423 -13.96 20.12 5.11
N VAL A 424 -14.06 21.34 5.65
CA VAL A 424 -15.01 22.34 5.16
C VAL A 424 -14.30 23.43 4.35
N VAL A 425 -14.83 23.79 3.19
CA VAL A 425 -14.33 24.89 2.36
C VAL A 425 -14.85 26.22 2.92
N LEU A 426 -14.15 26.75 3.93
CA LEU A 426 -14.36 28.09 4.48
C LEU A 426 -13.00 28.80 4.56
N ASN A 427 -13.00 30.13 4.74
CA ASN A 427 -11.77 30.90 4.99
C ASN A 427 -11.10 30.42 6.30
N GLY A 428 -10.17 29.45 6.19
CA GLY A 428 -9.46 28.84 7.31
C GLY A 428 -9.51 27.31 7.32
N LYS A 429 -8.61 26.68 8.06
CA LYS A 429 -8.52 25.21 8.21
C LYS A 429 -9.57 24.76 9.22
N ARG A 430 -10.73 24.32 8.72
CA ARG A 430 -11.88 23.89 9.52
C ARG A 430 -12.37 22.50 9.13
N TRP A 431 -12.93 21.80 10.12
CA TRP A 431 -13.47 20.46 9.97
C TRP A 431 -14.82 20.32 10.66
N LYS A 432 -15.61 19.33 10.24
CA LYS A 432 -16.77 18.81 10.95
C LYS A 432 -16.50 17.37 11.41
N LEU A 433 -17.20 16.93 12.45
CA LEU A 433 -17.23 15.51 12.81
C LEU A 433 -18.18 14.78 11.86
N ARG A 434 -17.72 13.69 11.23
CA ARG A 434 -18.52 12.95 10.24
C ARG A 434 -19.62 12.10 10.88
N ASN A 435 -19.35 11.57 12.07
CA ASN A 435 -20.30 10.87 12.92
C ASN A 435 -20.27 11.55 14.29
N SER A 436 -21.27 12.37 14.62
CA SER A 436 -21.46 12.77 16.02
C SER A 436 -21.72 11.50 16.84
N PRO A 437 -21.01 11.23 17.95
CA PRO A 437 -21.42 10.15 18.83
C PRO A 437 -22.89 10.41 19.24
N PRO A 438 -23.76 9.38 19.27
CA PRO A 438 -25.13 9.56 19.69
C PRO A 438 -25.13 10.17 21.09
N PHE A 439 -25.76 11.33 21.23
CA PHE A 439 -26.04 11.94 22.53
C PHE A 439 -26.90 10.96 23.35
N GLN A 440 -26.30 10.27 24.30
CA GLN A 440 -27.01 9.72 25.45
C GLN A 440 -26.10 9.75 26.69
N TYR A 441 -26.25 10.82 27.46
CA TYR A 441 -26.45 10.68 28.90
C TYR A 441 -27.31 11.86 29.38
N LYS A 442 -28.62 11.62 29.49
CA LYS A 442 -29.44 12.34 30.47
C LYS A 442 -29.09 11.72 31.82
N GLY A 443 -28.28 12.43 32.59
CA GLY A 443 -28.23 12.27 34.03
C GLY A 443 -28.87 13.51 34.63
N ASP A 444 -30.19 13.61 34.52
CA ASP A 444 -30.95 14.22 35.60
C ASP A 444 -30.84 13.23 36.75
N ASP A 445 -30.19 13.64 37.83
CA ASP A 445 -30.60 13.31 39.19
C ASP A 445 -30.14 14.48 40.06
N SER A 446 -31.04 15.45 40.12
CA SER A 446 -31.35 16.13 41.38
C SER A 446 -31.76 15.06 42.41
N ASP A 447 -30.94 14.86 43.44
CA ASP A 447 -31.38 14.82 44.84
C ASP A 447 -30.19 14.65 45.79
N CYS A 448 -30.21 15.49 46.85
CA CYS A 448 -29.27 15.69 47.97
C CYS A 448 -28.15 16.72 47.79
#